data_AF-A0A257WR25-F1
#
_entry.id   AF-A0A257WR25-F1
#
_cell.length_a   1.000
_cell.length_b   1.000
_cell.length_c   1.000
_cell.angle_alpha   90.00
_cell.angle_beta   90.00
_cell.angle_gamma   90.00
#
_symmetry.space_group_name_H-M   'P 1'
#
loop_
_entity.id
_entity.type
_entity.pdbx_description
1 polymer ?
#
loop_
_entity_poly.entity_id
_entity_poly.type
_entity_poly.pdbx_seq_one_letter_code
_entity_poly.pdbx_strand_id
1 'polypeptide(L)'
;MSEATDEMDDSQNRGSGSTSQSAEILPGAGLPELAERLEFLGFTETDRQQLESLQEPFAEIAGEFFAAFYERLTTNPCLAALLDEPGLIDRLNALQHQYFVGLMSGPYDEDYAQSRLKIGLAHQRIGLEPVWYLAAYCQYMQLCFPRFAMKLGTEFPPAILSLLKIAFADISLQQHDRSQPSGRGVRRRQYRRAGPRPLARRDEAAAASAVGQSRNPRHIECAGKRLR
;
A
#
# COMPACT_ATOMS: atom_id res chain seq x y z
N MET A 1 -20.35 45.81 50.66
CA MET A 1 -21.71 45.50 51.16
C MET A 1 -22.55 45.25 49.93
N SER A 2 -23.02 44.06 49.57
CA SER A 2 -23.44 42.91 50.36
C SER A 2 -23.17 41.63 49.56
N GLU A 3 -22.70 40.60 50.27
CA GLU A 3 -22.78 39.20 49.85
C GLU A 3 -24.25 38.74 49.79
N ALA A 4 -24.54 37.78 48.91
CA ALA A 4 -25.54 36.74 49.11
C ALA A 4 -25.19 35.54 48.22
N THR A 5 -24.72 34.49 48.87
CA THR A 5 -24.58 33.08 48.43
C THR A 5 -25.97 32.44 48.36
N ASP A 6 -26.30 31.71 47.29
CA ASP A 6 -26.28 30.23 47.18
C ASP A 6 -27.71 29.67 47.20
N GLU A 7 -28.11 28.98 46.13
CA GLU A 7 -28.87 27.73 46.19
C GLU A 7 -29.01 27.09 44.78
N MET A 8 -28.64 25.82 44.76
CA MET A 8 -28.73 24.81 43.69
C MET A 8 -30.13 24.69 43.04
N ASP A 9 -30.14 24.49 41.72
CA ASP A 9 -31.07 23.53 41.10
C ASP A 9 -30.29 22.65 40.12
N ASP A 10 -30.17 21.39 40.50
CA ASP A 10 -29.54 20.29 39.80
C ASP A 10 -30.62 19.54 39.04
N SER A 11 -30.86 19.89 37.78
CA SER A 11 -31.62 18.99 36.91
C SER A 11 -31.25 19.11 35.43
N GLN A 12 -30.82 17.96 34.90
CA GLN A 12 -30.93 17.52 33.49
C GLN A 12 -29.78 17.83 32.54
N ASN A 13 -28.69 17.10 32.79
CA ASN A 13 -28.03 16.25 31.80
C ASN A 13 -28.98 15.75 30.67
N ARG A 14 -28.80 16.26 29.45
CA ARG A 14 -29.05 15.52 28.20
C ARG A 14 -27.97 15.81 27.17
N GLY A 15 -26.99 14.91 27.18
CA GLY A 15 -26.33 14.32 26.01
C GLY A 15 -26.15 15.17 24.76
N SER A 16 -24.89 15.53 24.50
CA SER A 16 -24.33 15.57 23.15
C SER A 16 -22.84 15.30 23.26
N GLY A 17 -22.50 14.02 23.43
CA GLY A 17 -21.13 13.54 23.30
C GLY A 17 -20.68 13.74 21.85
N SER A 18 -20.11 14.91 21.57
CA SER A 18 -19.23 15.10 20.42
C SER A 18 -17.93 14.38 20.72
N THR A 19 -17.92 13.06 20.54
CA THR A 19 -16.67 12.31 20.53
C THR A 19 -16.03 12.59 19.18
N SER A 20 -15.21 13.64 19.15
CA SER A 20 -14.19 13.82 18.12
C SER A 20 -13.43 12.50 18.02
N GLN A 21 -13.67 11.73 16.94
CA GLN A 21 -12.90 10.52 16.62
C GLN A 21 -11.47 10.94 16.32
N SER A 22 -10.71 11.09 17.40
CA SER A 22 -9.27 11.20 17.39
C SER A 22 -8.77 9.89 16.80
N ALA A 23 -8.07 9.96 15.68
CA ALA A 23 -7.48 8.81 15.01
C ALA A 23 -6.66 8.01 16.04
N GLU A 24 -7.17 6.84 16.44
CA GLU A 24 -6.41 5.92 17.29
C GLU A 24 -5.10 5.57 16.57
N ILE A 25 -4.01 6.15 17.07
CA ILE A 25 -2.65 5.72 16.77
C ILE A 25 -2.54 4.31 17.34
N LEU A 26 -2.50 3.30 16.47
CA LEU A 26 -2.49 1.90 16.89
C LEU A 26 -1.07 1.53 17.35
N PRO A 27 -0.86 1.21 18.65
CA PRO A 27 0.49 1.08 19.19
C PRO A 27 1.24 -0.14 18.63
N GLY A 28 2.45 0.08 18.08
CA GLY A 28 3.56 -0.89 18.14
C GLY A 28 3.75 -1.87 16.99
N ALA A 29 2.92 -1.84 15.93
CA ALA A 29 3.04 -2.78 14.82
C ALA A 29 3.59 -2.17 13.51
N GLY A 30 3.61 -0.85 13.34
CA GLY A 30 3.99 -0.21 12.08
C GLY A 30 5.48 -0.35 11.77
N LEU A 31 6.31 0.41 12.49
CA LEU A 31 7.74 0.49 12.18
C LEU A 31 8.49 -0.84 12.34
N PRO A 32 8.25 -1.68 13.36
CA PRO A 32 8.95 -2.96 13.49
C PRO A 32 8.67 -3.92 12.32
N GLU A 33 7.43 -3.96 11.83
CA GLU A 33 7.03 -4.80 10.70
C GLU A 33 7.61 -4.27 9.38
N LEU A 34 7.67 -2.95 9.21
CA LEU A 34 8.34 -2.32 8.07
C LEU A 34 9.84 -2.62 8.09
N ALA A 35 10.50 -2.45 9.24
CA ALA A 35 11.92 -2.70 9.39
C ALA A 35 12.31 -4.15 9.04
N GLU A 36 11.54 -5.14 9.50
CA GLU A 36 11.77 -6.56 9.17
C GLU A 36 11.71 -6.82 7.65
N ARG A 37 10.76 -6.17 6.96
CA ARG A 37 10.62 -6.28 5.49
C ARG A 37 11.76 -5.62 4.75
N LEU A 38 12.15 -4.42 5.16
CA LEU A 38 13.27 -3.68 4.58
C LEU A 38 14.58 -4.46 4.77
N GLU A 39 14.81 -5.03 5.95
CA GLU A 39 15.96 -5.90 6.24
C GLU A 39 15.96 -7.14 5.33
N PHE A 40 14.82 -7.84 5.22
CA PHE A 40 14.71 -9.03 4.37
C PHE A 40 14.98 -8.74 2.89
N LEU A 41 14.55 -7.58 2.40
CA LEU A 41 14.73 -7.15 1.01
C LEU A 41 16.10 -6.52 0.74
N GLY A 42 16.95 -6.39 1.76
CA GLY A 42 18.24 -5.71 1.67
C GLY A 42 18.07 -4.27 1.20
N PHE A 43 17.06 -3.57 1.72
CA PHE A 43 16.86 -2.15 1.48
C PHE A 43 17.82 -1.35 2.38
N THR A 44 18.68 -0.56 1.76
CA THR A 44 19.79 0.13 2.41
C THR A 44 19.72 1.65 2.23
N GLU A 45 20.64 2.37 2.88
CA GLU A 45 20.81 3.80 2.64
C GLU A 45 21.12 4.13 1.17
N THR A 46 21.87 3.24 0.48
CA THR A 46 22.12 3.38 -0.96
C THR A 46 20.83 3.32 -1.76
N ASP A 47 19.87 2.45 -1.38
CA ASP A 47 18.57 2.39 -2.04
C ASP A 47 17.79 3.69 -1.83
N ARG A 48 17.85 4.29 -0.64
CA ARG A 48 17.23 5.60 -0.36
C ARG A 48 17.79 6.69 -1.28
N GLN A 49 19.10 6.78 -1.40
CA GLN A 49 19.77 7.75 -2.28
C GLN A 49 19.41 7.52 -3.76
N GLN A 50 19.28 6.26 -4.18
CA GLN A 50 18.86 5.92 -5.54
C GLN A 50 17.41 6.34 -5.81
N LEU A 51 16.51 6.25 -4.82
CA LEU A 51 15.13 6.69 -4.96
C LEU A 51 14.98 8.21 -5.08
N GLU A 52 15.85 8.99 -4.45
CA GLU A 52 15.87 10.45 -4.62
C GLU A 52 16.04 10.86 -6.09
N SER A 53 16.84 10.10 -6.85
CA SER A 53 17.04 10.34 -8.29
C SER A 53 15.78 10.12 -9.15
N LEU A 54 14.74 9.46 -8.61
CA LEU A 54 13.48 9.24 -9.32
C LEU A 54 12.47 10.37 -9.13
N GLN A 55 12.68 11.28 -8.16
CA GLN A 55 11.69 12.29 -7.82
C GLN A 55 11.45 13.29 -8.95
N GLU A 56 12.53 13.85 -9.52
CA GLU A 56 12.43 14.79 -10.65
C GLU A 56 11.85 14.11 -11.90
N PRO A 57 12.37 12.94 -12.36
CA PRO A 57 11.75 12.19 -13.46
C PRO A 57 10.27 11.88 -13.23
N PHE A 58 9.86 11.57 -11.99
CA PHE A 58 8.47 11.30 -11.67
C PHE A 58 7.61 12.57 -11.72
N ALA A 59 8.10 13.69 -11.19
CA ALA A 59 7.37 14.96 -11.18
C ALA A 59 6.99 15.42 -12.60
N GLU A 60 7.87 15.20 -13.58
CA GLU A 60 7.58 15.51 -14.99
C GLU A 60 6.42 14.69 -15.58
N ILE A 61 6.20 13.47 -15.09
CA ILE A 61 5.26 12.51 -15.69
C ILE A 61 4.01 12.28 -14.84
N ALA A 62 3.97 12.77 -13.59
CA ALA A 62 2.98 12.36 -12.60
C ALA A 62 1.53 12.61 -13.05
N GLY A 63 1.27 13.73 -13.73
CA GLY A 63 -0.06 14.04 -14.25
C GLY A 63 -0.57 13.00 -15.26
N GLU A 64 0.21 12.75 -16.32
CA GLU A 64 -0.12 11.73 -17.33
C GLU A 64 -0.17 10.32 -16.74
N PHE A 65 0.74 10.04 -15.80
CA PHE A 65 0.84 8.78 -15.11
C PHE A 65 -0.45 8.42 -14.37
N PHE A 66 -0.96 9.32 -13.54
CA PHE A 66 -2.18 9.04 -12.77
C PHE A 66 -3.44 9.07 -13.63
N ALA A 67 -3.49 9.92 -14.66
CA ALA A 67 -4.57 9.89 -15.64
C ALA A 67 -4.68 8.51 -16.31
N ALA A 68 -3.56 7.97 -16.82
CA ALA A 68 -3.52 6.65 -17.43
C ALA A 68 -3.84 5.52 -16.43
N PHE A 69 -3.41 5.66 -15.18
CA PHE A 69 -3.72 4.71 -14.11
C PHE A 69 -5.23 4.61 -13.87
N TYR A 70 -5.93 5.74 -13.65
CA TYR A 70 -7.37 5.73 -13.41
C TYR A 70 -8.18 5.36 -14.65
N GLU A 71 -7.76 5.79 -15.84
CA GLU A 71 -8.35 5.31 -17.10
C GLU A 71 -8.33 3.77 -17.13
N ARG A 72 -7.18 3.16 -16.83
CA ARG A 72 -7.05 1.70 -16.80
C ARG A 72 -7.95 1.05 -15.74
N LEU A 73 -8.04 1.61 -14.53
CA LEU A 73 -8.91 1.06 -13.48
C LEU A 73 -10.39 1.10 -13.89
N THR A 74 -10.84 2.19 -14.53
CA THR A 74 -12.25 2.35 -14.94
C THR A 74 -12.68 1.40 -16.07
N THR A 75 -11.74 0.79 -16.80
CA THR A 75 -12.05 -0.27 -17.78
C THR A 75 -12.53 -1.57 -17.13
N ASN A 76 -12.27 -1.77 -15.84
CA ASN A 76 -12.75 -2.92 -15.09
C ASN A 76 -14.06 -2.57 -14.37
N PRO A 77 -15.18 -3.27 -14.65
CA PRO A 77 -16.47 -2.93 -14.05
C PRO A 77 -16.50 -2.98 -12.51
N CYS A 78 -15.79 -3.93 -11.90
CA CYS A 78 -15.76 -4.03 -10.43
C CYS A 78 -14.99 -2.87 -9.80
N LEU A 79 -13.92 -2.38 -10.45
CA LEU A 79 -13.16 -1.22 -9.98
C LEU A 79 -13.86 0.11 -10.30
N ALA A 80 -14.49 0.22 -11.46
CA ALA A 80 -15.29 1.38 -11.84
C ALA A 80 -16.40 1.66 -10.81
N ALA A 81 -17.07 0.62 -10.30
CA ALA A 81 -18.09 0.76 -9.27
C ALA A 81 -17.56 1.30 -7.93
N LEU A 82 -16.26 1.17 -7.65
CA LEU A 82 -15.61 1.75 -6.47
C LEU A 82 -15.20 3.22 -6.70
N LEU A 83 -15.27 3.71 -7.95
CA LEU A 83 -14.78 5.02 -8.38
C LEU A 83 -15.89 5.96 -8.88
N ASP A 84 -17.17 5.55 -8.74
CA ASP A 84 -18.34 6.22 -9.35
C ASP A 84 -18.81 7.50 -8.63
N GLU A 85 -18.12 7.93 -7.57
CA GLU A 85 -18.45 9.18 -6.88
C GLU A 85 -17.91 10.40 -7.67
N PRO A 86 -18.74 11.42 -7.96
CA PRO A 86 -18.29 12.64 -8.63
C PRO A 86 -17.13 13.33 -7.90
N GLY A 87 -16.04 13.61 -8.62
CA GLY A 87 -14.84 14.26 -8.07
C GLY A 87 -13.95 13.36 -7.20
N LEU A 88 -14.28 12.08 -7.02
CA LEU A 88 -13.46 11.13 -6.28
C LEU A 88 -12.09 10.91 -6.94
N ILE A 89 -12.06 10.71 -8.26
CA ILE A 89 -10.82 10.50 -9.01
C ILE A 89 -9.87 11.70 -8.85
N ASP A 90 -10.38 12.93 -8.91
CA ASP A 90 -9.54 14.13 -8.73
C ASP A 90 -8.91 14.20 -7.34
N ARG A 91 -9.70 13.89 -6.30
CA ARG A 91 -9.18 13.80 -4.92
C ARG A 91 -8.15 12.68 -4.78
N LEU A 92 -8.44 11.51 -5.36
CA LEU A 92 -7.54 10.37 -5.30
C LEU A 92 -6.24 10.62 -6.07
N ASN A 93 -6.27 11.34 -7.20
CA ASN A 93 -5.07 11.76 -7.93
C ASN A 93 -4.10 12.54 -7.03
N ALA A 94 -4.62 13.53 -6.28
CA ALA A 94 -3.81 14.29 -5.34
C ALA A 94 -3.22 13.42 -4.23
N LEU A 95 -4.01 12.49 -3.68
CA LEU A 95 -3.56 11.56 -2.64
C LEU A 95 -2.54 10.55 -3.16
N GLN A 96 -2.72 10.01 -4.36
CA GLN A 96 -1.80 9.06 -4.98
C GLN A 96 -0.48 9.73 -5.35
N HIS A 97 -0.50 11.00 -5.76
CA HIS A 97 0.72 11.78 -5.97
C HIS A 97 1.54 11.87 -4.70
N GLN A 98 0.93 12.31 -3.59
CA GLN A 98 1.60 12.40 -2.29
C GLN A 98 2.10 11.02 -1.83
N TYR A 99 1.28 9.99 -2.05
CA TYR A 99 1.61 8.62 -1.72
C TYR A 99 2.88 8.13 -2.43
N PHE A 100 2.96 8.34 -3.75
CA PHE A 100 4.05 7.86 -4.58
C PHE A 100 5.34 8.66 -4.36
N VAL A 101 5.23 9.97 -4.13
CA VAL A 101 6.37 10.79 -3.67
C VAL A 101 6.90 10.25 -2.35
N GLY A 102 6.03 9.98 -1.37
CA GLY A 102 6.43 9.42 -0.08
C GLY A 102 7.13 8.05 -0.19
N LEU A 103 6.78 7.25 -1.21
CA LEU A 103 7.43 5.96 -1.49
C LEU A 103 8.90 6.14 -1.91
N MET A 104 9.25 7.27 -2.53
CA MET A 104 10.60 7.56 -3.02
C MET A 104 11.42 8.46 -2.08
N SER A 105 10.76 9.29 -1.27
CA SER A 105 11.45 10.28 -0.43
C SER A 105 11.75 9.78 0.98
N GLY A 106 10.98 8.82 1.50
CA GLY A 106 10.96 8.57 2.95
C GLY A 106 10.67 9.86 3.76
N PRO A 107 11.11 9.95 5.03
CA PRO A 107 11.74 8.89 5.82
C PRO A 107 10.82 7.68 6.03
N TYR A 108 11.39 6.48 6.19
CA TYR A 108 10.64 5.24 6.44
C TYR A 108 10.48 4.99 7.94
N ASP A 109 9.84 5.93 8.61
CA ASP A 109 9.66 5.97 10.06
C ASP A 109 8.28 5.45 10.50
N GLU A 110 7.94 5.67 11.77
CA GLU A 110 6.65 5.23 12.33
C GLU A 110 5.48 5.92 11.61
N ASP A 111 5.60 7.21 11.27
CA ASP A 111 4.53 7.94 10.59
C ASP A 111 4.30 7.41 9.18
N TYR A 112 5.38 7.09 8.45
CA TYR A 112 5.31 6.38 7.18
C TYR A 112 4.56 5.05 7.36
N ALA A 113 5.00 4.21 8.29
CA ALA A 113 4.43 2.89 8.48
C ALA A 113 2.94 2.95 8.87
N GLN A 114 2.57 3.85 9.79
CA GLN A 114 1.19 4.07 10.22
C GLN A 114 0.31 4.59 9.08
N SER A 115 0.84 5.48 8.24
CA SER A 115 0.14 5.95 7.04
C SER A 115 -0.18 4.78 6.09
N ARG A 116 0.79 3.93 5.79
CA ARG A 116 0.59 2.75 4.92
C ARG A 116 -0.42 1.78 5.51
N LEU A 117 -0.33 1.54 6.81
CA LEU A 117 -1.30 0.73 7.53
C LEU A 117 -2.74 1.29 7.41
N LYS A 118 -2.93 2.60 7.53
CA LYS A 118 -4.25 3.24 7.34
C LYS A 118 -4.77 3.07 5.90
N ILE A 119 -3.89 3.14 4.91
CA ILE A 119 -4.26 2.91 3.50
C ILE A 119 -4.70 1.46 3.28
N GLY A 120 -3.99 0.48 3.84
CA GLY A 120 -4.41 -0.92 3.80
C GLY A 120 -5.83 -1.13 4.39
N LEU A 121 -6.12 -0.50 5.53
CA LEU A 121 -7.46 -0.53 6.12
C LEU A 121 -8.51 0.15 5.24
N ALA A 122 -8.18 1.26 4.59
CA ALA A 122 -9.10 1.95 3.71
C ALA A 122 -9.55 1.03 2.55
N HIS A 123 -8.61 0.31 1.93
CA HIS A 123 -8.91 -0.66 0.88
C HIS A 123 -9.76 -1.84 1.36
N GLN A 124 -9.50 -2.34 2.57
CA GLN A 124 -10.34 -3.37 3.19
C GLN A 124 -11.77 -2.87 3.45
N ARG A 125 -11.92 -1.65 3.96
CA ARG A 125 -13.23 -1.05 4.28
C ARG A 125 -14.12 -0.87 3.06
N ILE A 126 -13.54 -0.55 1.90
CA ILE A 126 -14.30 -0.41 0.64
C ILE A 126 -14.51 -1.75 -0.08
N GLY A 127 -13.98 -2.86 0.48
CA GLY A 127 -14.09 -4.18 -0.12
C GLY A 127 -13.22 -4.38 -1.35
N LEU A 128 -12.11 -3.64 -1.49
CA LEU A 128 -11.17 -3.86 -2.58
C LEU A 128 -10.46 -5.20 -2.37
N GLU A 129 -10.66 -6.14 -3.29
CA GLU A 129 -10.01 -7.44 -3.21
C GLU A 129 -8.48 -7.32 -3.35
N PRO A 130 -7.70 -8.11 -2.60
CA PRO A 130 -6.23 -8.07 -2.65
C PRO A 130 -5.65 -8.28 -4.06
N VAL A 131 -6.33 -9.05 -4.93
CA VAL A 131 -5.89 -9.28 -6.31
C VAL A 131 -5.89 -8.00 -7.14
N TRP A 132 -6.92 -7.16 -6.99
CA TRP A 132 -7.00 -5.89 -7.71
C TRP A 132 -6.03 -4.86 -7.15
N TYR A 133 -5.85 -4.87 -5.83
CA TYR A 133 -4.86 -4.03 -5.17
C TYR A 133 -3.43 -4.37 -5.65
N LEU A 134 -3.05 -5.65 -5.71
CA LEU A 134 -1.75 -6.06 -6.25
C LEU A 134 -1.62 -5.74 -7.74
N ALA A 135 -2.68 -5.93 -8.53
CA ALA A 135 -2.70 -5.58 -9.95
C ALA A 135 -2.47 -4.08 -10.16
N ALA A 136 -2.98 -3.22 -9.28
CA ALA A 136 -2.73 -1.78 -9.32
C ALA A 136 -1.23 -1.45 -9.18
N TYR A 137 -0.48 -2.10 -8.28
CA TYR A 137 0.98 -1.92 -8.22
C TYR A 137 1.69 -2.37 -9.48
N CYS A 138 1.23 -3.45 -10.12
CA CYS A 138 1.77 -3.85 -11.41
C CYS A 138 1.51 -2.77 -12.48
N GLN A 139 0.37 -2.08 -12.44
CA GLN A 139 0.10 -0.92 -13.30
C GLN A 139 1.05 0.24 -13.00
N TYR A 140 1.35 0.51 -11.72
CA TYR A 140 2.36 1.51 -11.35
C TYR A 140 3.69 1.25 -12.07
N MET A 141 4.20 0.02 -11.96
CA MET A 141 5.50 -0.35 -12.53
C MET A 141 5.48 -0.31 -14.07
N GLN A 142 4.40 -0.76 -14.71
CA GLN A 142 4.25 -0.69 -16.16
C GLN A 142 4.27 0.75 -16.70
N LEU A 143 3.68 1.69 -15.95
CA LEU A 143 3.59 3.09 -16.36
C LEU A 143 4.89 3.87 -16.09
N CYS A 144 5.58 3.59 -14.98
CA CYS A 144 6.77 4.36 -14.59
C CYS A 144 8.08 3.79 -15.15
N PHE A 145 8.27 2.47 -15.26
CA PHE A 145 9.57 1.89 -15.63
C PHE A 145 10.05 2.29 -17.03
N PRO A 146 9.22 2.27 -18.09
CA PRO A 146 9.68 2.70 -19.41
C PRO A 146 10.12 4.17 -19.42
N ARG A 147 9.41 5.03 -18.67
CA ARG A 147 9.70 6.46 -18.56
C ARG A 147 10.98 6.72 -17.77
N PHE A 148 11.17 6.00 -16.66
CA PHE A 148 12.42 6.04 -15.91
C PHE A 148 13.60 5.51 -16.74
N ALA A 149 13.44 4.43 -17.50
CA ALA A 149 14.48 3.92 -18.39
C ALA A 149 14.89 4.96 -19.45
N MET A 150 13.95 5.71 -20.02
CA MET A 150 14.28 6.80 -20.97
C MET A 150 15.11 7.91 -20.33
N LYS A 151 14.91 8.21 -19.05
CA LYS A 151 15.62 9.27 -18.32
C LYS A 151 16.95 8.82 -17.72
N LEU A 152 17.01 7.59 -17.23
CA LEU A 152 18.16 7.03 -16.48
C LEU A 152 19.14 6.26 -17.38
N GLY A 153 18.76 5.95 -18.62
CA GLY A 153 19.56 5.16 -19.56
C GLY A 153 19.10 3.70 -19.66
N THR A 154 19.70 2.98 -20.61
CA THR A 154 19.25 1.63 -21.03
C THR A 154 19.80 0.48 -20.18
N GLU A 155 20.79 0.73 -19.32
CA GLU A 155 21.19 -0.24 -18.30
C GLU A 155 20.15 -0.27 -17.18
N PHE A 156 19.85 -1.44 -16.60
CA PHE A 156 18.85 -1.55 -15.54
C PHE A 156 19.22 -0.64 -14.36
N PRO A 157 18.51 0.49 -14.16
CA PRO A 157 18.97 1.50 -13.22
C PRO A 157 18.81 0.95 -11.80
N PRO A 158 19.83 1.06 -10.93
CA PRO A 158 19.74 0.65 -9.53
C PRO A 158 18.51 1.23 -8.81
N ALA A 159 18.12 2.45 -9.16
CA ALA A 159 16.91 3.10 -8.65
C ALA A 159 15.61 2.33 -8.93
N ILE A 160 15.50 1.61 -10.06
CA ILE A 160 14.35 0.74 -10.34
C ILE A 160 14.31 -0.43 -9.36
N LEU A 161 15.46 -1.03 -9.04
CA LEU A 161 15.54 -2.08 -8.04
C LEU A 161 15.14 -1.58 -6.65
N SER A 162 15.62 -0.40 -6.26
CA SER A 162 15.26 0.23 -4.99
C SER A 162 13.76 0.51 -4.91
N LEU A 163 13.15 0.96 -6.02
CA LEU A 163 11.70 1.18 -6.11
C LEU A 163 10.91 -0.12 -5.95
N LEU A 164 11.38 -1.21 -6.57
CA LEU A 164 10.77 -2.52 -6.37
C LEU A 164 10.86 -2.97 -4.91
N LYS A 165 12.03 -2.86 -4.27
CA LYS A 165 12.21 -3.24 -2.86
C LYS A 165 11.24 -2.49 -1.96
N ILE A 166 11.17 -1.16 -2.05
CA ILE A 166 10.26 -0.38 -1.18
C ILE A 166 8.80 -0.69 -1.52
N ALA A 167 8.43 -0.85 -2.80
CA ALA A 167 7.06 -1.20 -3.17
C ALA A 167 6.63 -2.56 -2.61
N PHE A 168 7.48 -3.59 -2.63
CA PHE A 168 7.15 -4.88 -2.03
C PHE A 168 7.11 -4.86 -0.50
N ALA A 169 8.02 -4.12 0.15
CA ALA A 169 7.95 -3.88 1.59
C ALA A 169 6.62 -3.21 1.95
N ASP A 170 6.23 -2.23 1.15
CA ASP A 170 5.03 -1.43 1.34
C ASP A 170 3.75 -2.25 1.12
N ILE A 171 3.58 -2.94 -0.01
CA ILE A 171 2.43 -3.83 -0.27
C ILE A 171 2.26 -4.84 0.87
N SER A 172 3.35 -5.49 1.28
CA SER A 172 3.29 -6.53 2.31
C SER A 172 3.00 -5.97 3.71
N LEU A 173 3.27 -4.69 3.96
CA LEU A 173 2.84 -3.99 5.17
C LEU A 173 1.33 -3.70 5.13
N GLN A 174 0.82 -3.25 3.99
CA GLN A 174 -0.60 -2.93 3.83
C GLN A 174 -1.51 -4.16 3.84
N GLN A 175 -1.01 -5.30 3.37
CA GLN A 175 -1.70 -6.59 3.38
C GLN A 175 -1.51 -7.37 4.69
N HIS A 176 -0.87 -6.79 5.71
CA HIS A 176 -0.67 -7.49 6.98
C HIS A 176 -2.01 -7.83 7.63
N ASP A 177 -2.27 -9.14 7.78
CA ASP A 177 -3.44 -9.66 8.49
C ASP A 177 -3.32 -9.33 9.98
N ARG A 178 -4.09 -8.33 10.39
CA ARG A 178 -4.10 -7.82 11.78
C ARG A 178 -4.83 -8.74 12.76
N SER A 179 -5.50 -9.78 12.28
CA SER A 179 -6.12 -10.78 13.14
C SER A 179 -5.08 -11.77 13.71
N GLN A 180 -3.88 -11.80 13.14
CA GLN A 180 -2.78 -12.59 13.66
C GLN A 180 -1.96 -11.77 14.66
N PRO A 181 -1.77 -12.25 15.90
CA PRO A 181 -0.89 -11.56 16.85
C PRO A 181 0.52 -11.49 16.28
N SER A 182 1.19 -10.35 16.47
CA SER A 182 2.59 -10.10 16.06
C SER A 182 3.52 -11.17 16.67
N GLY A 183 3.64 -12.29 15.96
CA GLY A 183 4.27 -13.52 16.42
C GLY A 183 5.78 -13.45 16.29
N ARG A 184 6.43 -12.49 16.98
CA ARG A 184 7.90 -12.41 17.07
C ARG A 184 8.53 -13.75 17.52
N GLY A 185 7.79 -14.57 18.28
CA GLY A 185 8.23 -15.88 18.75
C GLY A 185 8.02 -17.06 17.78
N VAL A 186 6.96 -17.03 16.95
CA VAL A 186 6.62 -18.16 16.05
C VAL A 186 7.41 -18.07 14.74
N ARG A 187 7.56 -16.87 14.18
CA ARG A 187 8.27 -16.65 12.90
C ARG A 187 9.77 -16.93 13.01
N ARG A 188 10.43 -16.51 14.11
CA ARG A 188 11.87 -16.79 14.35
C ARG A 188 12.18 -18.29 14.39
N ARG A 189 11.30 -19.13 14.95
CA ARG A 189 11.51 -20.60 14.98
C ARG A 189 11.39 -21.25 13.60
N GLN A 190 10.51 -20.72 12.74
CA GLN A 190 10.28 -21.25 11.40
C GLN A 190 11.45 -20.92 10.46
N TYR A 191 11.94 -19.68 10.47
CA TYR A 191 13.12 -19.27 9.68
C TYR A 191 14.44 -19.86 10.19
N ARG A 192 14.63 -20.07 11.51
CA ARG A 192 15.85 -20.75 12.02
C ARG A 192 15.94 -22.23 11.64
N ARG A 193 14.80 -22.91 11.47
CA ARG A 193 14.76 -24.31 11.01
C ARG A 193 14.99 -24.44 9.51
N ALA A 194 14.61 -23.42 8.73
CA ALA A 194 14.88 -23.31 7.31
C ALA A 194 16.04 -22.32 7.08
N GLY A 195 17.27 -22.71 7.45
CA GLY A 195 18.45 -21.96 7.03
C GLY A 195 18.45 -21.76 5.50
N PRO A 196 19.13 -20.73 4.97
CA PRO A 196 19.16 -20.46 3.53
C PRO A 196 19.62 -21.73 2.81
N ARG A 197 18.70 -22.42 2.14
CA ARG A 197 19.07 -23.46 1.20
C ARG A 197 19.75 -22.74 0.03
N PRO A 198 20.97 -23.11 -0.35
CA PRO A 198 21.59 -22.58 -1.56
C PRO A 198 20.58 -22.71 -2.70
N LEU A 199 20.34 -21.63 -3.44
CA LEU A 199 19.62 -21.71 -4.71
C LEU A 199 20.43 -22.67 -5.59
N ALA A 200 20.00 -23.93 -5.67
CA ALA A 200 20.54 -24.86 -6.63
C ALA A 200 20.36 -24.21 -8.00
N ARG A 201 21.46 -24.04 -8.75
CA ARG A 201 21.40 -23.61 -10.14
C ARG A 201 20.40 -24.53 -10.84
N ARG A 202 19.24 -23.99 -11.20
CA ARG A 202 18.30 -24.71 -12.06
C ARG A 202 18.78 -24.45 -13.47
N ASP A 203 19.24 -25.50 -14.13
CA ASP A 203 19.45 -25.49 -15.57
C ASP A 203 18.11 -25.11 -16.23
N GLU A 204 18.10 -24.00 -16.97
CA GLU A 204 16.92 -23.36 -17.54
C GLU A 204 16.17 -24.21 -18.59
N ALA A 205 16.68 -25.39 -18.93
CA ALA A 205 16.16 -26.25 -19.99
C ALA A 205 14.88 -27.05 -19.61
N ALA A 206 14.49 -27.13 -18.34
CA ALA A 206 13.39 -28.02 -17.91
C ALA A 206 12.00 -27.35 -17.75
N ALA A 207 11.88 -26.03 -17.90
CA ALA A 207 10.63 -25.31 -17.67
C ALA A 207 9.67 -25.28 -18.88
N ALA A 208 10.06 -25.83 -20.04
CA ALA A 208 9.32 -25.67 -21.30
C ALA A 208 8.24 -26.74 -21.60
N SER A 209 8.03 -27.77 -20.76
CA SER A 209 7.17 -28.91 -21.14
C SER A 209 5.93 -29.15 -20.26
N ALA A 210 5.41 -28.13 -19.57
CA ALA A 210 4.16 -28.27 -18.80
C ALA A 210 3.12 -27.20 -19.17
N VAL A 211 2.74 -27.14 -20.45
CA VAL A 211 1.48 -26.51 -20.87
C VAL A 211 0.51 -27.63 -21.25
N GLY A 212 -0.30 -28.04 -20.28
CA GLY A 212 -1.33 -29.07 -20.43
C GLY A 212 -2.62 -28.60 -19.78
N GLN A 213 -3.51 -28.02 -20.60
CA GLN A 213 -4.97 -27.89 -20.47
C GLN A 213 -5.56 -27.78 -19.06
N SER A 214 -6.13 -26.62 -18.72
CA SER A 214 -7.24 -26.56 -17.78
C SER A 214 -8.28 -25.52 -18.15
N ARG A 215 -9.52 -25.92 -17.92
CA ARG A 215 -10.83 -25.42 -18.36
C ARG A 215 -11.12 -23.94 -18.04
N ASN A 216 -11.86 -23.34 -18.97
CA ASN A 216 -12.61 -22.08 -18.86
C ASN A 216 -13.48 -22.01 -17.58
N PRO A 217 -13.45 -20.89 -16.83
CA PRO A 217 -14.55 -20.50 -15.96
C PRO A 217 -15.32 -19.30 -16.52
N ARG A 218 -16.65 -19.49 -16.49
CA ARG A 218 -17.72 -18.53 -16.75
C ARG A 218 -17.67 -17.34 -15.77
N HIS A 219 -18.25 -16.22 -16.23
CA HIS A 219 -18.82 -15.09 -15.46
C HIS A 219 -18.10 -14.68 -14.16
N ILE A 220 -17.42 -13.54 -14.22
CA ILE A 220 -16.99 -12.79 -13.03
C ILE A 220 -18.23 -12.09 -12.46
N GLU A 221 -18.90 -12.70 -11.50
CA GLU A 221 -19.84 -12.02 -10.62
C GLU A 221 -19.03 -11.13 -9.66
N CYS A 222 -19.16 -9.80 -9.77
CA CYS A 222 -18.61 -8.89 -8.76
C CYS A 222 -19.33 -9.17 -7.43
N ALA A 223 -18.64 -9.79 -6.47
CA ALA A 223 -19.18 -10.01 -5.14
C ALA A 223 -19.32 -8.66 -4.41
N GLY A 224 -20.52 -8.34 -3.90
CA GLY A 224 -20.61 -7.47 -2.71
C GLY A 224 -21.62 -6.33 -2.66
N LYS A 225 -22.47 -6.06 -3.67
CA LYS A 225 -23.62 -5.15 -3.50
C LYS A 225 -24.86 -5.67 -4.22
N ARG A 226 -25.79 -6.28 -3.47
CA ARG A 226 -27.21 -6.26 -3.89
C ARG A 226 -27.67 -4.82 -3.73
N LEU A 227 -27.74 -4.07 -4.82
CA LEU A 227 -28.46 -2.81 -4.87
C LEU A 227 -29.93 -3.14 -4.56
N ARG A 228 -30.46 -2.53 -3.50
CA ARG A 228 -31.90 -2.42 -3.26
C ARG A 228 -32.40 -1.15 -3.93
#